data_AF-A0A0Q7TCZ1-F1
#
_entry.id   AF-A0A0Q7TCZ1-F1
#
_cell.length_a   1.000
_cell.length_b   1.000
_cell.length_c   1.000
_cell.angle_alpha   90.00
_cell.angle_beta   90.00
_cell.angle_gamma   90.00
#
_symmetry.space_group_name_H-M   'P 1'
#
loop_
_entity.id
_entity.type
_entity.pdbx_description
1 polymer ?
#
loop_
_entity_poly.entity_id
_entity_poly.type
_entity_poly.pdbx_seq_one_letter_code
_entity_poly.pdbx_strand_id
1 'polypeptide(L)'
;MPFKSIRKRLFLAAALGAIASPVLAAPPSADPGGRGQAYATVPPMNRTVETRLLPQMAVLLDKLMVEKRDMTLDGVRVFDADDKFLPGKVAIGLAYLLIDTPRDDPRFKTYLAGYRQIADMTVDDTNNTWGVYYYCQALHMLQEAGLLEQAVSPEILAKLKTKLDWRAFVRPDDLTLIDLPNNYYGVAFSVARLRHQLGWEDASASEALLERTLDHYRKYSGEYGFADETDGEGRFDRYSVLLIGEISHRLIEAGMPATPEVKGWLRKSVDLMLPRLNPRGEGFEYGRSIGTYGETAFLEVLTVAAKLDVLTPREKAMAYAFSSRVTARYMDFWFDPKMGSVNLWEHGRRTDEYRGKHRILGENLSLARQHIYTSAIWNELGFKDKAPDPGYAAWLDTLPKRRVTWFARGEHDRLVVTLRDRGRVIGLPIINGGKSQHENTPYYPIPFSPGMLAGVADGEFPQLLPRLTLADGSRLTPLAYARNVKVTEQGARTIVTYEQTQLDRLGASAPIADDRFSVRTTYVLAPGKISRTDVFTPKGGQPIKAVDLSFASFSSAPSTKGGATTYGQGDVRAFTVTGLSCKSRALEDEKAYRTPTGAFQSLVECAGGARTRSGPLTVSWSLSYQ
;
A
#
# COMPACT_ATOMS: atom_id res chain seq x y z
N MET A 1 20.96 16.62 -11.31
CA MET A 1 20.53 18.00 -11.65
C MET A 1 19.53 18.41 -10.59
N PRO A 2 19.79 19.45 -9.78
CA PRO A 2 19.11 19.61 -8.50
C PRO A 2 17.69 20.14 -8.69
N PHE A 3 16.77 19.63 -7.88
CA PHE A 3 15.39 20.10 -7.75
C PHE A 3 15.38 21.62 -7.54
N LYS A 4 14.99 22.39 -8.56
CA LYS A 4 14.82 23.84 -8.43
C LYS A 4 13.60 24.12 -7.57
N SER A 5 13.89 24.35 -6.30
CA SER A 5 13.07 24.89 -5.19
C SER A 5 11.80 25.63 -5.62
N ILE A 6 10.70 25.32 -4.92
CA ILE A 6 9.34 25.89 -5.02
C ILE A 6 9.34 27.36 -4.54
N ARG A 7 10.18 28.21 -5.14
CA ARG A 7 10.30 29.62 -4.79
C ARG A 7 9.25 30.43 -5.54
N LYS A 8 8.22 30.91 -4.83
CA LYS A 8 7.75 32.32 -4.89
C LYS A 8 6.41 32.67 -4.22
N ARG A 9 5.66 31.79 -3.54
CA ARG A 9 4.31 32.18 -3.04
C ARG A 9 3.92 31.77 -1.61
N LEU A 10 4.86 31.42 -0.74
CA LEU A 10 4.57 31.18 0.69
C LEU A 10 4.35 32.46 1.52
N PHE A 11 4.57 33.66 0.95
CA PHE A 11 4.87 34.86 1.75
C PHE A 11 3.80 35.95 1.84
N LEU A 12 2.54 35.66 1.51
CA LEU A 12 1.45 36.61 1.78
C LEU A 12 0.41 36.12 2.82
N ALA A 13 0.45 34.87 3.27
CA ALA A 13 -0.58 34.33 4.16
C ALA A 13 -0.23 34.38 5.66
N ALA A 14 1.03 34.64 6.03
CA ALA A 14 1.49 34.54 7.43
C ALA A 14 1.66 35.89 8.15
N ALA A 15 1.42 37.03 7.50
CA ALA A 15 1.69 38.36 8.07
C ALA A 15 0.46 39.26 8.26
N LEU A 16 -0.75 38.76 8.03
CA LEU A 16 -2.00 39.43 8.43
C LEU A 16 -2.81 38.45 9.28
N GLY A 17 -3.14 38.92 10.48
CA GLY A 17 -3.49 38.09 11.62
C GLY A 17 -4.69 37.18 11.44
N ALA A 18 -4.69 36.12 12.25
CA ALA A 18 -5.82 35.71 13.09
C ALA A 18 -7.22 36.18 12.65
N ILE A 19 -7.61 35.82 11.44
CA ILE A 19 -9.00 35.58 11.09
C ILE A 19 -8.98 34.11 10.76
N ALA A 20 -9.57 33.30 11.64
CA ALA A 20 -9.94 31.93 11.33
C ALA A 20 -10.83 31.99 10.08
N SER A 21 -10.22 31.97 8.89
CA SER A 21 -10.90 31.50 7.70
C SER A 21 -11.32 30.10 8.09
N PRO A 22 -12.62 29.78 8.12
CA PRO A 22 -13.01 28.42 8.36
C PRO A 22 -12.33 27.65 7.25
N VAL A 23 -11.35 26.83 7.61
CA VAL A 23 -10.97 25.68 6.81
C VAL A 23 -12.30 24.96 6.70
N LEU A 24 -13.00 25.16 5.59
CA LEU A 24 -14.14 24.37 5.21
C LEU A 24 -13.53 22.99 4.92
N ALA A 25 -13.16 22.29 5.99
CA ALA A 25 -13.20 20.86 6.03
C ALA A 25 -14.60 20.54 5.53
N ALA A 26 -14.69 19.88 4.38
CA ALA A 26 -15.95 19.33 3.96
C ALA A 26 -16.53 18.58 5.17
N PRO A 27 -17.81 18.79 5.51
CA PRO A 27 -18.41 18.05 6.61
C PRO A 27 -18.14 16.57 6.39
N PRO A 28 -17.83 15.80 7.45
CA PRO A 28 -17.57 14.37 7.31
C PRO A 28 -18.73 13.76 6.53
N SER A 29 -18.43 13.24 5.34
CA SER A 29 -19.48 12.65 4.52
C SER A 29 -20.10 11.54 5.36
N ALA A 30 -21.42 11.55 5.48
CA ALA A 30 -22.19 10.38 5.89
C ALA A 30 -21.96 9.32 4.79
N ASP A 31 -20.83 8.64 4.87
CA ASP A 31 -20.39 7.61 3.93
C ASP A 31 -20.56 6.27 4.65
N PRO A 32 -21.67 5.55 4.38
CA PRO A 32 -21.95 4.28 5.03
C PRO A 32 -20.86 3.23 4.81
N GLY A 33 -19.99 3.40 3.81
CA GLY A 33 -18.90 2.46 3.47
C GLY A 33 -17.50 2.92 3.90
N GLY A 34 -17.35 4.08 4.54
CA GLY A 34 -16.03 4.58 4.98
C GLY A 34 -15.03 4.78 3.83
N ARG A 35 -15.51 5.10 2.62
CA ARG A 35 -14.70 5.24 1.40
C ARG A 35 -14.27 6.67 1.10
N GLY A 36 -14.76 7.68 1.82
CA GLY A 36 -14.52 9.09 1.52
C GLY A 36 -15.19 9.57 0.23
N GLN A 37 -15.11 10.86 -0.06
CA GLN A 37 -15.84 11.47 -1.18
C GLN A 37 -15.37 11.05 -2.58
N ALA A 38 -16.27 11.12 -3.55
CA ALA A 38 -15.96 11.06 -4.98
C ALA A 38 -15.77 12.49 -5.53
N TYR A 39 -14.73 12.69 -6.32
CA TYR A 39 -14.37 14.02 -6.82
C TYR A 39 -14.91 14.24 -8.23
N ALA A 40 -16.00 15.01 -8.32
CA ALA A 40 -16.47 15.57 -9.60
C ALA A 40 -15.42 16.55 -10.16
N THR A 41 -14.93 17.43 -9.29
CA THR A 41 -13.78 18.31 -9.53
C THR A 41 -12.78 18.14 -8.38
N VAL A 42 -11.52 18.48 -8.62
CA VAL A 42 -10.45 18.40 -7.62
C VAL A 42 -9.42 19.50 -7.88
N PRO A 43 -8.85 20.14 -6.84
CA PRO A 43 -7.83 21.15 -7.03
C PRO A 43 -6.59 20.60 -7.76
N PRO A 44 -5.80 21.46 -8.43
CA PRO A 44 -4.45 21.10 -8.87
C PRO A 44 -3.64 20.50 -7.73
N MET A 45 -2.87 19.45 -8.01
CA MET A 45 -2.13 18.70 -6.99
C MET A 45 -1.25 19.60 -6.12
N ASN A 46 -0.51 20.53 -6.73
CA ASN A 46 0.37 21.45 -6.00
C ASN A 46 -0.40 22.35 -5.03
N ARG A 47 -1.65 22.71 -5.33
CA ARG A 47 -2.45 23.56 -4.43
C ARG A 47 -2.74 22.82 -3.14
N THR A 48 -3.16 21.56 -3.20
CA THR A 48 -3.35 20.76 -1.98
C THR A 48 -2.05 20.61 -1.19
N VAL A 49 -0.92 20.36 -1.87
CA VAL A 49 0.38 20.25 -1.20
C VAL A 49 0.77 21.57 -0.53
N GLU A 50 0.78 22.66 -1.28
CA GLU A 50 1.26 23.98 -0.83
C GLU A 50 0.35 24.62 0.23
N THR A 51 -0.97 24.47 0.13
CA THR A 51 -1.91 25.18 1.02
C THR A 51 -2.48 24.35 2.16
N ARG A 52 -2.35 23.02 2.10
CA ARG A 52 -2.92 22.13 3.13
C ARG A 52 -1.87 21.21 3.75
N LEU A 53 -1.10 20.48 2.95
CA LEU A 53 -0.14 19.50 3.47
C LEU A 53 1.08 20.13 4.12
N LEU A 54 1.79 21.00 3.40
CA LEU A 54 3.02 21.64 3.90
C LEU A 54 2.79 22.43 5.20
N PRO A 55 1.69 23.21 5.35
CA PRO A 55 1.38 23.84 6.63
C PRO A 55 1.23 22.86 7.80
N GLN A 56 0.58 21.71 7.60
CA GLN A 56 0.46 20.70 8.66
C GLN A 56 1.81 20.06 9.00
N MET A 57 2.64 19.82 8.00
CA MET A 57 4.01 19.33 8.22
C MET A 57 4.85 20.34 9.01
N ALA A 58 4.72 21.64 8.71
CA ALA A 58 5.39 22.70 9.47
C ALA A 58 4.95 22.70 10.94
N VAL A 59 3.65 22.57 11.23
CA VAL A 59 3.14 22.48 12.62
C VAL A 59 3.78 21.32 13.38
N LEU A 60 3.86 20.12 12.76
CA LEU A 60 4.48 18.95 13.39
C LEU A 60 5.97 19.15 13.66
N LEU A 61 6.70 19.74 12.71
CA LEU A 61 8.14 19.97 12.82
C LEU A 61 8.47 21.11 13.79
N ASP A 62 7.66 22.18 13.83
CA ASP A 62 7.77 23.25 14.80
C ASP A 62 7.55 22.72 16.22
N LYS A 63 6.52 21.88 16.41
CA LYS A 63 6.27 21.18 17.67
C LYS A 63 7.47 20.31 18.07
N LEU A 64 8.03 19.55 17.13
CA LEU A 64 9.23 18.74 17.37
C LEU A 64 10.43 19.58 17.83
N MET A 65 10.69 20.72 17.19
CA MET A 65 11.83 21.58 17.55
C MET A 65 11.69 22.20 18.95
N VAL A 66 10.45 22.46 19.38
CA VAL A 66 10.13 23.00 20.71
C VAL A 66 10.16 21.91 21.78
N GLU A 67 9.41 20.82 21.58
CA GLU A 67 9.20 19.79 22.60
C GLU A 67 10.30 18.72 22.62
N LYS A 68 11.06 18.55 21.53
CA LYS A 68 12.20 17.64 21.43
C LYS A 68 11.80 16.22 21.86
N ARG A 69 12.55 15.59 22.77
CA ARG A 69 12.29 14.24 23.29
C ARG A 69 10.93 14.11 23.97
N ASP A 70 10.38 15.19 24.51
CA ASP A 70 9.11 15.19 25.21
C ASP A 70 7.90 15.33 24.27
N MET A 71 8.14 15.38 22.96
CA MET A 71 7.06 15.52 21.99
C MET A 71 6.03 14.39 22.12
N THR A 72 4.77 14.80 22.22
CA THR A 72 3.63 13.89 22.15
C THR A 72 2.77 14.15 20.92
N LEU A 73 2.21 13.09 20.33
CA LEU A 73 1.25 13.21 19.22
C LEU A 73 0.12 12.22 19.44
N ASP A 74 -1.10 12.75 19.62
CA ASP A 74 -2.30 11.97 19.91
C ASP A 74 -2.11 10.93 21.04
N GLY A 75 -1.51 11.40 22.15
CA GLY A 75 -1.23 10.59 23.34
C GLY A 75 0.02 9.71 23.25
N VAL A 76 0.72 9.67 22.13
CA VAL A 76 1.96 8.88 21.96
C VAL A 76 3.18 9.74 22.23
N ARG A 77 4.06 9.32 23.14
CA ARG A 77 5.42 9.88 23.29
C ARG A 77 6.28 9.38 22.13
N VAL A 78 6.59 10.26 21.19
CA VAL A 78 7.05 9.85 19.85
C VAL A 78 8.47 9.26 19.84
N PHE A 79 9.32 9.62 20.81
CA PHE A 79 10.69 9.11 20.94
C PHE A 79 10.83 7.92 21.89
N ASP A 80 9.84 7.64 22.73
CA ASP A 80 9.81 6.44 23.58
C ASP A 80 9.22 5.24 22.83
N ALA A 81 8.66 5.49 21.65
CA ALA A 81 8.09 4.49 20.77
C ALA A 81 9.16 3.79 19.92
N ASP A 82 8.96 2.49 19.64
CA ASP A 82 9.87 1.65 18.84
C ASP A 82 9.76 1.93 17.32
N ASP A 83 9.92 3.19 16.91
CA ASP A 83 10.06 3.57 15.49
C ASP A 83 11.54 3.63 15.08
N LYS A 84 12.06 2.47 14.68
CA LYS A 84 13.44 2.29 14.18
C LYS A 84 13.79 3.08 12.89
N PHE A 85 12.88 3.88 12.34
CA PHE A 85 13.12 4.73 11.17
C PHE A 85 12.99 6.23 11.47
N LEU A 86 12.60 6.58 12.69
CA LEU A 86 12.21 7.94 13.04
C LEU A 86 13.32 8.97 12.81
N PRO A 87 14.60 8.73 13.19
CA PRO A 87 15.65 9.74 12.98
C PRO A 87 15.79 10.15 11.51
N GLY A 88 15.76 9.18 10.59
CA GLY A 88 15.78 9.46 9.16
C GLY A 88 14.57 10.23 8.65
N LYS A 89 13.37 9.85 9.10
CA LYS A 89 12.11 10.50 8.71
C LYS A 89 12.02 11.94 9.23
N VAL A 90 12.53 12.19 10.43
CA VAL A 90 12.69 13.54 11.01
C VAL A 90 13.70 14.36 10.21
N ALA A 91 14.88 13.80 9.94
CA ALA A 91 15.93 14.49 9.19
C ALA A 91 15.45 14.94 7.80
N ILE A 92 14.74 14.08 7.06
CA ILE A 92 14.21 14.45 5.74
C ILE A 92 13.08 15.47 5.84
N GLY A 93 12.19 15.37 6.83
CA GLY A 93 11.13 16.35 7.06
C GLY A 93 11.67 17.75 7.34
N LEU A 94 12.66 17.85 8.24
CA LEU A 94 13.34 19.10 8.56
C LEU A 94 14.14 19.66 7.37
N ALA A 95 14.72 18.79 6.53
CA ALA A 95 15.42 19.23 5.33
C ALA A 95 14.48 19.92 4.33
N TYR A 96 13.27 19.37 4.09
CA TYR A 96 12.27 20.04 3.27
C TYR A 96 11.87 21.40 3.85
N LEU A 97 11.56 21.46 5.16
CA LEU A 97 11.18 22.70 5.83
C LEU A 97 12.26 23.78 5.70
N LEU A 98 13.52 23.41 5.93
CA LEU A 98 14.66 24.33 5.85
C LEU A 98 14.93 24.80 4.40
N ILE A 99 14.94 23.89 3.42
CA ILE A 99 15.31 24.20 2.04
C ILE A 99 14.23 25.04 1.34
N ASP A 100 12.95 24.80 1.64
CA ASP A 100 11.84 25.54 1.07
C ASP A 100 11.61 26.91 1.74
N THR A 101 12.22 27.15 2.91
CA THR A 101 12.21 28.45 3.56
C THR A 101 13.24 29.39 2.90
N PRO A 102 12.84 30.59 2.40
CA PRO A 102 13.77 31.57 1.88
C PRO A 102 14.80 32.00 2.91
N ARG A 103 16.03 32.28 2.45
CA ARG A 103 17.16 32.60 3.34
C ARG A 103 17.00 33.93 4.10
N ASP A 104 16.20 34.84 3.56
CA ASP A 104 15.86 36.14 4.14
C ASP A 104 14.67 36.07 5.12
N ASP A 105 13.94 34.95 5.17
CA ASP A 105 12.91 34.71 6.17
C ASP A 105 13.57 34.50 7.55
N PRO A 106 13.15 35.25 8.61
CA PRO A 106 13.64 35.03 9.97
C PRO A 106 13.56 33.57 10.46
N ARG A 107 12.56 32.81 9.99
CA ARG A 107 12.38 31.39 10.33
C ARG A 107 13.51 30.51 9.83
N PHE A 108 14.21 30.91 8.75
CA PHE A 108 15.32 30.15 8.20
C PHE A 108 16.40 29.86 9.25
N LYS A 109 16.78 30.89 10.02
CA LYS A 109 17.78 30.74 11.10
C LYS A 109 17.29 29.80 12.19
N THR A 110 16.01 29.89 12.56
CA THR A 110 15.37 29.01 13.54
C THR A 110 15.39 27.56 13.05
N TYR A 111 15.00 27.29 11.81
CA TYR A 111 14.97 25.95 11.22
C TYR A 111 16.36 25.35 11.04
N LEU A 112 17.34 26.18 10.68
CA LEU A 112 18.74 25.75 10.58
C LEU A 112 19.29 25.33 11.96
N ALA A 113 19.05 26.15 12.98
CA ALA A 113 19.45 25.83 14.35
C ALA A 113 18.68 24.62 14.90
N GLY A 114 17.39 24.50 14.60
CA GLY A 114 16.55 23.37 14.97
C GLY A 114 17.03 22.07 14.32
N TYR A 115 17.36 22.08 13.02
CA TYR A 115 17.94 20.93 12.33
C TYR A 115 19.18 20.43 13.07
N ARG A 116 20.10 21.34 13.39
CA ARG A 116 21.35 21.00 14.09
C ARG A 116 21.08 20.38 15.46
N GLN A 117 20.22 21.00 16.27
CA GLN A 117 19.88 20.47 17.59
C GLN A 117 19.23 19.09 17.52
N ILE A 118 18.34 18.85 16.57
CA ILE A 118 17.65 17.57 16.42
C ILE A 118 18.59 16.49 15.85
N ALA A 119 19.48 16.84 14.92
CA ALA A 119 20.53 15.94 14.45
C ALA A 119 21.45 15.51 15.60
N ASP A 120 21.94 16.45 16.41
CA ASP A 120 22.74 16.18 17.60
C ASP A 120 21.96 15.29 18.60
N MET A 121 20.67 15.57 18.80
CA MET A 121 19.81 14.83 19.73
C MET A 121 19.59 13.37 19.32
N THR A 122 19.39 13.10 18.03
CA THR A 122 18.93 11.80 17.51
C THR A 122 20.05 10.93 16.92
N VAL A 123 21.28 11.45 16.83
CA VAL A 123 22.41 10.75 16.19
C VAL A 123 22.65 9.35 16.78
N ASP A 124 22.42 9.17 18.08
CA ASP A 124 22.66 7.91 18.79
C ASP A 124 21.46 6.95 18.77
N ASP A 125 20.30 7.40 18.29
CA ASP A 125 19.09 6.57 18.20
C ASP A 125 19.26 5.42 17.20
N THR A 126 18.43 4.38 17.36
CA THR A 126 18.28 3.33 16.35
C THR A 126 17.71 3.92 15.07
N ASN A 127 18.42 3.71 13.95
CA ASN A 127 17.98 4.17 12.64
C ASN A 127 18.36 3.11 11.60
N ASN A 128 17.39 2.31 11.18
CA ASN A 128 17.62 1.12 10.35
C ASN A 128 17.16 1.36 8.92
N THR A 129 17.78 0.69 7.94
CA THR A 129 17.29 0.52 6.55
C THR A 129 16.65 1.78 5.92
N TRP A 130 15.31 1.90 5.95
CA TRP A 130 14.58 3.06 5.42
C TRP A 130 14.93 4.37 6.13
N GLY A 131 15.10 4.33 7.44
CA GLY A 131 15.60 5.45 8.22
C GLY A 131 17.01 5.87 7.82
N VAL A 132 17.89 4.90 7.51
CA VAL A 132 19.23 5.20 6.96
C VAL A 132 19.10 5.91 5.60
N TYR A 133 18.27 5.37 4.70
CA TYR A 133 18.01 5.99 3.39
C TYR A 133 17.50 7.43 3.51
N TYR A 134 16.47 7.68 4.32
CA TYR A 134 15.93 9.03 4.48
C TYR A 134 16.94 10.01 5.06
N TYR A 135 17.78 9.56 6.00
CA TYR A 135 18.82 10.41 6.58
C TYR A 135 19.90 10.75 5.53
N CYS A 136 20.42 9.75 4.80
CA CYS A 136 21.37 10.00 3.71
C CYS A 136 20.80 10.98 2.67
N GLN A 137 19.52 10.84 2.33
CA GLN A 137 18.86 11.72 1.39
C GLN A 137 18.75 13.16 1.94
N ALA A 138 18.43 13.32 3.22
CA ALA A 138 18.37 14.63 3.87
C ALA A 138 19.74 15.32 3.82
N LEU A 139 20.82 14.59 4.14
CA LEU A 139 22.18 15.13 4.07
C LEU A 139 22.58 15.53 2.65
N HIS A 140 22.22 14.71 1.66
CA HIS A 140 22.50 15.02 0.27
C HIS A 140 21.73 16.26 -0.21
N MET A 141 20.45 16.40 0.16
CA MET A 141 19.66 17.62 -0.12
C MET A 141 20.30 18.87 0.50
N LEU A 142 20.78 18.77 1.75
CA LEU A 142 21.48 19.88 2.42
C LEU A 142 22.82 20.19 1.75
N GLN A 143 23.53 19.17 1.26
CA GLN A 143 24.78 19.34 0.51
C GLN A 143 24.53 20.09 -0.80
N GLU A 144 23.53 19.67 -1.58
CA GLU A 144 23.15 20.35 -2.83
C GLU A 144 22.69 21.80 -2.59
N ALA A 145 22.06 22.07 -1.43
CA ALA A 145 21.64 23.41 -1.03
C ALA A 145 22.78 24.29 -0.46
N GLY A 146 23.98 23.73 -0.26
CA GLY A 146 25.11 24.41 0.38
C GLY A 146 24.88 24.73 1.86
N LEU A 147 24.11 23.88 2.56
CA LEU A 147 23.71 24.06 3.96
C LEU A 147 24.24 22.97 4.90
N LEU A 148 24.79 21.87 4.37
CA LEU A 148 25.19 20.69 5.15
C LEU A 148 26.06 21.04 6.36
N GLU A 149 27.17 21.77 6.16
CA GLU A 149 28.11 22.13 7.23
C GLU A 149 27.52 23.08 8.29
N GLN A 150 26.47 23.82 7.93
CA GLN A 150 25.76 24.71 8.87
C GLN A 150 24.72 23.93 9.67
N ALA A 151 24.05 22.97 9.03
CA ALA A 151 22.98 22.16 9.59
C ALA A 151 23.49 20.99 10.43
N VAL A 152 24.70 20.48 10.17
CA VAL A 152 25.29 19.33 10.88
C VAL A 152 26.74 19.65 11.23
N SER A 153 27.10 19.50 12.50
CA SER A 153 28.48 19.73 12.95
C SER A 153 29.44 18.66 12.39
N PRO A 154 30.75 18.95 12.24
CA PRO A 154 31.71 17.97 11.76
C PRO A 154 31.75 16.67 12.59
N GLU A 155 31.61 16.77 13.91
CA GLU A 155 31.57 15.60 14.81
C GLU A 155 30.34 14.73 14.54
N ILE A 156 29.16 15.34 14.44
CA ILE A 156 27.93 14.59 14.16
C ILE A 156 27.94 14.03 12.75
N LEU A 157 28.48 14.75 11.77
CA LEU A 157 28.63 14.25 10.41
C LEU A 157 29.53 13.01 10.35
N ALA A 158 30.62 12.98 11.14
CA ALA A 158 31.49 11.82 11.25
C ALA A 158 30.76 10.61 11.86
N LYS A 159 29.97 10.81 12.93
CA LYS A 159 29.14 9.73 13.52
C LYS A 159 28.11 9.21 12.51
N LEU A 160 27.41 10.12 11.82
CA LEU A 160 26.43 9.77 10.79
C LEU A 160 27.07 8.99 9.64
N LYS A 161 28.28 9.35 9.20
CA LYS A 161 28.99 8.60 8.15
C LYS A 161 29.16 7.12 8.50
N THR A 162 29.44 6.81 9.77
CA THR A 162 29.55 5.42 10.25
C THR A 162 28.19 4.74 10.42
N LYS A 163 27.20 5.43 11.01
CA LYS A 163 25.89 4.82 11.30
C LYS A 163 25.02 4.63 10.05
N LEU A 164 25.15 5.51 9.07
CA LEU A 164 24.34 5.50 7.86
C LEU A 164 24.97 4.61 6.78
N ASP A 165 25.15 3.33 7.10
CA ASP A 165 25.84 2.36 6.25
C ASP A 165 24.91 1.21 5.83
N TRP A 166 24.91 0.88 4.54
CA TRP A 166 24.10 -0.20 3.99
C TRP A 166 24.56 -1.59 4.45
N ARG A 167 25.83 -1.72 4.85
CA ARG A 167 26.43 -2.97 5.33
C ARG A 167 25.83 -3.45 6.66
N ALA A 168 25.08 -2.60 7.35
CA ALA A 168 24.37 -2.98 8.57
C ALA A 168 23.22 -3.98 8.32
N PHE A 169 22.77 -4.13 7.08
CA PHE A 169 21.66 -5.02 6.71
C PHE A 169 21.87 -5.81 5.41
N VAL A 170 23.10 -5.77 4.89
CA VAL A 170 23.55 -6.49 3.70
C VAL A 170 24.91 -7.12 4.01
N ARG A 171 25.09 -8.39 3.66
CA ARG A 171 26.38 -9.07 3.77
C ARG A 171 27.32 -8.56 2.67
N PRO A 172 28.48 -7.96 2.98
CA PRO A 172 29.34 -7.38 1.95
C PRO A 172 29.92 -8.41 0.96
N ASP A 173 30.11 -9.66 1.40
CA ASP A 173 30.80 -10.69 0.62
C ASP A 173 29.99 -11.18 -0.58
N ASP A 174 28.67 -11.32 -0.41
CA ASP A 174 27.77 -11.85 -1.43
C ASP A 174 26.58 -10.92 -1.76
N LEU A 175 26.50 -9.78 -1.09
CA LEU A 175 25.44 -8.79 -1.16
C LEU A 175 24.05 -9.31 -0.72
N THR A 176 23.96 -10.42 0.00
CA THR A 176 22.65 -10.92 0.47
C THR A 176 22.08 -10.08 1.60
N LEU A 177 20.75 -9.95 1.63
CA LEU A 177 20.03 -9.26 2.69
C LEU A 177 20.04 -10.07 4.00
N ILE A 178 20.17 -9.39 5.13
CA ILE A 178 20.13 -10.00 6.47
C ILE A 178 18.70 -9.96 6.99
N ASP A 179 18.00 -11.10 6.96
CA ASP A 179 16.63 -11.27 7.50
C ASP A 179 15.60 -10.25 6.98
N LEU A 180 15.74 -9.83 5.72
CA LEU A 180 14.87 -8.84 5.06
C LEU A 180 14.33 -9.34 3.72
N PRO A 181 13.11 -8.91 3.33
CA PRO A 181 12.54 -9.23 2.02
C PRO A 181 13.22 -8.47 0.86
N ASN A 182 13.06 -8.97 -0.36
CA ASN A 182 13.82 -8.54 -1.54
C ASN A 182 13.62 -7.07 -1.93
N ASN A 183 12.53 -6.43 -1.53
CA ASN A 183 12.33 -4.99 -1.75
C ASN A 183 13.38 -4.12 -1.03
N TYR A 184 14.12 -4.66 -0.06
CA TYR A 184 15.21 -3.95 0.61
C TYR A 184 16.50 -3.82 -0.23
N TYR A 185 16.66 -4.56 -1.33
CA TYR A 185 17.77 -4.34 -2.25
C TYR A 185 17.76 -2.92 -2.84
N GLY A 186 16.56 -2.42 -3.20
CA GLY A 186 16.39 -1.04 -3.64
C GLY A 186 16.79 -0.02 -2.56
N VAL A 187 16.53 -0.33 -1.28
CA VAL A 187 16.98 0.48 -0.13
C VAL A 187 18.50 0.50 -0.02
N ALA A 188 19.14 -0.67 -0.06
CA ALA A 188 20.59 -0.80 0.00
C ALA A 188 21.28 -0.05 -1.13
N PHE A 189 20.82 -0.24 -2.38
CA PHE A 189 21.31 0.47 -3.57
C PHE A 189 21.41 1.98 -3.32
N SER A 190 20.35 2.58 -2.78
CA SER A 190 20.31 4.04 -2.66
C SER A 190 21.06 4.57 -1.48
N VAL A 191 21.14 3.81 -0.39
CA VAL A 191 22.05 4.17 0.69
C VAL A 191 23.48 4.19 0.14
N ALA A 192 23.93 3.15 -0.56
CA ALA A 192 25.25 3.12 -1.20
C ALA A 192 25.44 4.28 -2.20
N ARG A 193 24.44 4.56 -3.04
CA ARG A 193 24.51 5.65 -4.03
C ARG A 193 24.57 7.03 -3.39
N LEU A 194 23.77 7.29 -2.36
CA LEU A 194 23.78 8.57 -1.64
C LEU A 194 25.10 8.76 -0.88
N ARG A 195 25.66 7.70 -0.30
CA ARG A 195 27.00 7.74 0.31
C ARG A 195 28.07 8.09 -0.72
N HIS A 196 27.98 7.53 -1.93
CA HIS A 196 28.84 7.95 -3.04
C HIS A 196 28.67 9.43 -3.39
N GLN A 197 27.42 9.92 -3.52
CA GLN A 197 27.13 11.34 -3.82
C GLN A 197 27.59 12.30 -2.69
N LEU A 198 27.59 11.84 -1.44
CA LEU A 198 28.15 12.54 -0.28
C LEU A 198 29.69 12.50 -0.24
N GLY A 199 30.34 11.77 -1.15
CA GLY A 199 31.80 11.60 -1.21
C GLY A 199 32.36 10.67 -0.14
N TRP A 200 31.54 9.75 0.40
CA TRP A 200 31.95 8.86 1.48
C TRP A 200 32.54 7.54 0.99
N GLU A 201 32.18 7.10 -0.21
CA GLU A 201 32.65 5.88 -0.87
C GLU A 201 32.54 6.00 -2.42
N ASP A 202 33.03 5.01 -3.15
CA ASP A 202 32.88 4.94 -4.61
C ASP A 202 31.51 4.35 -5.04
N ALA A 203 31.26 4.31 -6.35
CA ALA A 203 29.98 3.86 -6.90
C ALA A 203 29.80 2.33 -6.99
N SER A 204 30.87 1.54 -6.80
CA SER A 204 30.88 0.10 -7.12
C SER A 204 29.80 -0.69 -6.40
N ALA A 205 29.65 -0.47 -5.09
CA ALA A 205 28.64 -1.14 -4.28
C ALA A 205 27.21 -0.79 -4.73
N SER A 206 26.97 0.48 -5.09
CA SER A 206 25.65 0.91 -5.57
C SER A 206 25.28 0.24 -6.90
N GLU A 207 26.23 0.13 -7.83
CA GLU A 207 26.00 -0.52 -9.12
C GLU A 207 25.73 -2.02 -8.96
N ALA A 208 26.49 -2.70 -8.10
CA ALA A 208 26.30 -4.11 -7.82
C ALA A 208 24.94 -4.40 -7.13
N LEU A 209 24.52 -3.54 -6.18
CA LEU A 209 23.23 -3.66 -5.50
C LEU A 209 22.05 -3.36 -6.43
N LEU A 210 22.20 -2.42 -7.37
CA LEU A 210 21.21 -2.19 -8.41
C LEU A 210 21.05 -3.45 -9.27
N GLU A 211 22.16 -4.03 -9.73
CA GLU A 211 22.10 -5.24 -10.56
C GLU A 211 21.45 -6.42 -9.84
N ARG A 212 21.75 -6.62 -8.55
CA ARG A 212 21.04 -7.60 -7.70
C ARG A 212 19.54 -7.39 -7.70
N THR A 213 19.10 -6.14 -7.64
CA THR A 213 17.67 -5.79 -7.68
C THR A 213 17.06 -6.14 -9.05
N LEU A 214 17.75 -5.85 -10.15
CA LEU A 214 17.25 -6.14 -11.51
C LEU A 214 17.26 -7.64 -11.82
N ASP A 215 18.25 -8.39 -11.34
CA ASP A 215 18.32 -9.85 -11.47
C ASP A 215 17.16 -10.55 -10.79
N HIS A 216 16.69 -10.02 -9.66
CA HIS A 216 15.48 -10.52 -9.00
C HIS A 216 14.25 -10.47 -9.92
N TYR A 217 14.04 -9.33 -10.60
CA TYR A 217 12.97 -9.17 -11.58
C TYR A 217 13.10 -10.19 -12.72
N ARG A 218 14.31 -10.36 -13.26
CA ARG A 218 14.56 -11.31 -14.36
C ARG A 218 14.29 -12.75 -13.93
N LYS A 219 14.70 -13.14 -12.72
CA LYS A 219 14.60 -14.50 -12.21
C LYS A 219 13.17 -14.92 -11.85
N TYR A 220 12.44 -14.08 -11.10
CA TYR A 220 11.15 -14.48 -10.50
C TYR A 220 9.93 -13.91 -11.21
N SER A 221 10.12 -12.85 -12.00
CA SER A 221 9.04 -12.27 -12.80
C SER A 221 9.23 -12.48 -14.29
N GLY A 222 10.48 -12.58 -14.75
CA GLY A 222 10.85 -12.77 -16.15
C GLY A 222 10.05 -11.87 -17.09
N GLU A 223 9.25 -12.52 -17.95
CA GLU A 223 8.39 -11.84 -18.93
C GLU A 223 7.19 -11.08 -18.32
N TYR A 224 6.83 -11.29 -17.04
CA TYR A 224 5.72 -10.62 -16.38
C TYR A 224 6.12 -9.30 -15.72
N GLY A 225 7.38 -9.12 -15.31
CA GLY A 225 7.94 -7.82 -14.89
C GLY A 225 7.38 -7.21 -13.60
N PHE A 226 7.05 -8.03 -12.60
CA PHE A 226 6.59 -7.62 -11.28
C PHE A 226 7.46 -8.25 -10.19
N ALA A 227 7.85 -7.49 -9.16
CA ALA A 227 8.67 -8.09 -8.10
C ALA A 227 7.86 -9.07 -7.25
N ASP A 228 8.31 -10.32 -7.16
CA ASP A 228 7.89 -11.17 -6.05
C ASP A 228 8.60 -10.65 -4.79
N GLU A 229 7.88 -10.36 -3.71
CA GLU A 229 8.53 -9.94 -2.46
C GLU A 229 9.34 -11.06 -1.80
N THR A 230 9.16 -12.29 -2.25
CA THR A 230 9.84 -13.50 -1.82
C THR A 230 10.74 -14.04 -2.93
N ASP A 231 11.37 -15.19 -2.68
CA ASP A 231 12.16 -15.92 -3.69
C ASP A 231 11.30 -16.90 -4.50
N GLY A 232 10.16 -16.42 -5.02
CA GLY A 232 9.28 -17.19 -5.91
C GLY A 232 8.07 -17.86 -5.24
N GLU A 233 7.76 -17.55 -3.98
CA GLU A 233 6.58 -18.10 -3.30
C GLU A 233 5.26 -17.48 -3.81
N GLY A 234 5.35 -16.36 -4.54
CA GLY A 234 4.25 -15.70 -5.24
C GLY A 234 3.53 -14.62 -4.42
N ARG A 235 4.27 -13.89 -3.57
CA ARG A 235 3.74 -12.75 -2.81
C ARG A 235 3.69 -11.50 -3.68
N PHE A 236 2.55 -11.37 -4.36
CA PHE A 236 2.27 -10.24 -5.24
C PHE A 236 1.27 -9.28 -4.59
N ASP A 237 1.72 -8.09 -4.17
CA ASP A 237 0.85 -7.03 -3.66
C ASP A 237 1.26 -5.63 -4.16
N ARG A 238 0.92 -4.56 -3.44
CA ARG A 238 1.32 -3.20 -3.78
C ARG A 238 2.82 -3.06 -4.08
N TYR A 239 3.71 -3.75 -3.34
CA TYR A 239 5.15 -3.58 -3.53
C TYR A 239 5.64 -4.20 -4.82
N SER A 240 5.00 -5.26 -5.28
CA SER A 240 5.31 -5.92 -6.55
C SER A 240 5.19 -4.99 -7.76
N VAL A 241 4.32 -3.99 -7.62
CA VAL A 241 4.04 -2.97 -8.63
C VAL A 241 4.77 -1.67 -8.31
N LEU A 242 4.92 -1.32 -7.03
CA LEU A 242 5.60 -0.11 -6.59
C LEU A 242 7.12 -0.17 -6.78
N LEU A 243 7.76 -1.32 -6.53
CA LEU A 243 9.22 -1.39 -6.43
C LEU A 243 9.94 -0.91 -7.69
N ILE A 244 9.41 -1.19 -8.88
CA ILE A 244 9.99 -0.68 -10.13
C ILE A 244 9.81 0.84 -10.27
N GLY A 245 8.70 1.36 -9.75
CA GLY A 245 8.47 2.79 -9.64
C GLY A 245 9.46 3.46 -8.68
N GLU A 246 9.70 2.85 -7.51
CA GLU A 246 10.71 3.31 -6.57
C GLU A 246 12.10 3.30 -7.22
N ILE A 247 12.56 2.16 -7.77
CA ILE A 247 13.84 2.05 -8.49
C ILE A 247 13.96 3.14 -9.55
N SER A 248 12.90 3.39 -10.31
CA SER A 248 12.88 4.44 -11.34
C SER A 248 13.04 5.84 -10.75
N HIS A 249 12.38 6.15 -9.63
CA HIS A 249 12.60 7.41 -8.91
C HIS A 249 14.06 7.52 -8.44
N ARG A 250 14.61 6.42 -7.92
CA ARG A 250 15.97 6.40 -7.38
C ARG A 250 17.03 6.58 -8.45
N LEU A 251 16.80 6.05 -9.67
CA LEU A 251 17.64 6.32 -10.82
C LEU A 251 17.62 7.82 -11.19
N ILE A 252 16.44 8.45 -11.18
CA ILE A 252 16.31 9.90 -11.41
C ILE A 252 17.07 10.70 -10.34
N GLU A 253 16.85 10.39 -9.05
CA GLU A 253 17.54 11.01 -7.92
C GLU A 253 19.07 10.85 -8.04
N ALA A 254 19.54 9.69 -8.48
CA ALA A 254 20.95 9.36 -8.67
C ALA A 254 21.59 9.98 -9.92
N GLY A 255 20.81 10.65 -10.78
CA GLY A 255 21.25 11.14 -12.09
C GLY A 255 21.59 10.02 -13.08
N MET A 256 21.03 8.82 -12.88
CA MET A 256 21.25 7.64 -13.71
C MET A 256 20.10 7.46 -14.71
N PRO A 257 20.38 7.06 -15.96
CA PRO A 257 19.34 6.81 -16.94
C PRO A 257 18.57 5.52 -16.61
N ALA A 258 17.25 5.54 -16.77
CA ALA A 258 16.45 4.32 -16.76
C ALA A 258 16.60 3.55 -18.08
N THR A 259 17.00 2.28 -17.98
CA THR A 259 17.16 1.41 -19.15
C THR A 259 15.81 1.11 -19.82
N PRO A 260 15.79 0.69 -21.10
CA PRO A 260 14.56 0.24 -21.76
C PRO A 260 13.86 -0.91 -21.01
N GLU A 261 14.62 -1.81 -20.40
CA GLU A 261 14.10 -2.92 -19.58
C GLU A 261 13.34 -2.39 -18.35
N VAL A 262 13.94 -1.47 -17.58
CA VAL A 262 13.30 -0.81 -16.44
C VAL A 262 12.03 -0.08 -16.86
N LYS A 263 12.07 0.67 -17.97
CA LYS A 263 10.88 1.34 -18.52
C LYS A 263 9.80 0.33 -18.95
N GLY A 264 10.20 -0.82 -19.48
CA GLY A 264 9.29 -1.92 -19.83
C GLY A 264 8.57 -2.50 -18.61
N TRP A 265 9.29 -2.78 -17.51
CA TRP A 265 8.67 -3.23 -16.26
C TRP A 265 7.79 -2.15 -15.62
N LEU A 266 8.22 -0.89 -15.68
CA LEU A 266 7.41 0.25 -15.24
C LEU A 266 6.10 0.35 -16.04
N ARG A 267 6.15 0.14 -17.37
CA ARG A 267 4.94 0.09 -18.22
C ARG A 267 3.96 -0.98 -17.77
N LYS A 268 4.43 -2.17 -17.41
CA LYS A 268 3.56 -3.25 -16.90
C LYS A 268 2.86 -2.88 -15.59
N SER A 269 3.57 -2.16 -14.72
CA SER A 269 2.99 -1.61 -13.50
C SER A 269 1.90 -0.59 -13.78
N VAL A 270 2.12 0.31 -14.75
CA VAL A 270 1.09 1.26 -15.20
C VAL A 270 -0.11 0.52 -15.81
N ASP A 271 0.11 -0.51 -16.64
CA ASP A 271 -0.97 -1.27 -17.29
C ASP A 271 -1.85 -2.02 -16.29
N LEU A 272 -1.29 -2.42 -15.14
CA LEU A 272 -2.05 -2.97 -14.02
C LEU A 272 -2.86 -1.86 -13.31
N MET A 273 -2.29 -0.66 -13.16
CA MET A 273 -2.91 0.44 -12.42
C MET A 273 -4.00 1.18 -13.20
N LEU A 274 -3.86 1.40 -14.52
CA LEU A 274 -4.82 2.20 -15.29
C LEU A 274 -6.27 1.71 -15.18
N PRO A 275 -6.56 0.40 -15.33
CA PRO A 275 -7.92 -0.12 -15.14
C PRO A 275 -8.47 0.00 -13.71
N ARG A 276 -7.64 0.36 -12.72
CA ARG A 276 -8.00 0.54 -11.31
C ARG A 276 -8.23 2.00 -10.91
N LEU A 277 -7.94 2.94 -11.80
CA LEU A 277 -8.19 4.35 -11.53
C LEU A 277 -9.70 4.60 -11.31
N ASN A 278 -10.01 5.48 -10.38
CA ASN A 278 -11.38 5.70 -9.93
C ASN A 278 -11.63 7.17 -9.52
N PRO A 279 -12.91 7.59 -9.42
CA PRO A 279 -13.24 8.98 -9.08
C PRO A 279 -12.87 9.42 -7.67
N ARG A 280 -12.53 8.49 -6.76
CA ARG A 280 -12.27 8.78 -5.33
C ARG A 280 -10.79 8.94 -5.00
N GLY A 281 -9.88 8.53 -5.90
CA GLY A 281 -8.45 8.47 -5.58
C GLY A 281 -8.05 7.25 -4.74
N GLU A 282 -8.87 6.20 -4.71
CA GLU A 282 -8.55 4.94 -4.00
C GLU A 282 -7.45 4.17 -4.75
N GLY A 283 -6.50 3.58 -4.03
CA GLY A 283 -5.37 2.84 -4.57
C GLY A 283 -5.58 1.32 -4.58
N PHE A 284 -4.52 0.57 -4.28
CA PHE A 284 -4.56 -0.90 -4.22
C PHE A 284 -5.63 -1.43 -3.26
N GLU A 285 -6.39 -2.41 -3.74
CA GLU A 285 -7.52 -3.01 -3.05
C GLU A 285 -7.17 -4.24 -2.18
N TYR A 286 -6.00 -4.84 -2.37
CA TYR A 286 -5.54 -6.05 -1.67
C TYR A 286 -4.07 -5.97 -1.24
N GLY A 287 -3.66 -6.90 -0.36
CA GLY A 287 -2.34 -6.91 0.30
C GLY A 287 -2.37 -6.33 1.71
N ARG A 288 -1.38 -6.71 2.54
CA ARG A 288 -1.36 -6.36 3.96
C ARG A 288 -1.10 -4.88 4.22
N SER A 289 -0.10 -4.33 3.53
CA SER A 289 0.45 -2.99 3.79
C SER A 289 -0.29 -1.88 3.01
N ILE A 290 -1.62 -1.93 2.92
CA ILE A 290 -2.42 -0.96 2.16
C ILE A 290 -3.02 0.15 3.07
N GLY A 291 -4.06 0.85 2.60
CA GLY A 291 -4.54 2.11 3.16
C GLY A 291 -4.01 3.28 2.33
N THR A 292 -3.65 4.39 2.96
CA THR A 292 -3.04 5.52 2.24
C THR A 292 -1.75 5.15 1.51
N TYR A 293 -0.97 4.19 2.03
CA TYR A 293 0.18 3.61 1.33
C TYR A 293 -0.18 2.87 0.03
N GLY A 294 -1.38 2.30 -0.06
CA GLY A 294 -1.89 1.73 -1.30
C GLY A 294 -2.21 2.81 -2.35
N GLU A 295 -2.59 4.00 -1.91
CA GLU A 295 -2.87 5.17 -2.77
C GLU A 295 -1.59 5.85 -3.22
N THR A 296 -0.62 6.05 -2.32
CA THR A 296 0.67 6.65 -2.68
C THR A 296 1.47 5.77 -3.62
N ALA A 297 1.32 4.44 -3.59
CA ALA A 297 1.93 3.56 -4.58
C ALA A 297 1.53 3.91 -6.02
N PHE A 298 0.25 4.24 -6.26
CA PHE A 298 -0.21 4.71 -7.57
C PHE A 298 0.39 6.08 -7.89
N LEU A 299 0.40 6.98 -6.92
CA LEU A 299 0.97 8.31 -7.08
C LEU A 299 2.44 8.23 -7.51
N GLU A 300 3.24 7.43 -6.84
CA GLU A 300 4.67 7.28 -7.12
C GLU A 300 4.92 6.66 -8.51
N VAL A 301 4.27 5.53 -8.83
CA VAL A 301 4.44 4.84 -10.11
C VAL A 301 3.99 5.70 -11.30
N LEU A 302 2.81 6.32 -11.21
CA LEU A 302 2.29 7.15 -12.30
C LEU A 302 3.14 8.41 -12.52
N THR A 303 3.67 8.99 -11.45
CA THR A 303 4.53 10.18 -11.54
C THR A 303 5.84 9.86 -12.24
N VAL A 304 6.51 8.77 -11.88
CA VAL A 304 7.78 8.41 -12.53
C VAL A 304 7.58 7.92 -13.96
N ALA A 305 6.48 7.21 -14.24
CA ALA A 305 6.12 6.85 -15.61
C ALA A 305 5.90 8.09 -16.48
N ALA A 306 5.31 9.15 -15.94
CA ALA A 306 5.14 10.42 -16.64
C ALA A 306 6.46 11.16 -16.89
N LYS A 307 7.42 11.05 -15.95
CA LYS A 307 8.75 11.68 -16.02
C LYS A 307 9.70 10.95 -16.97
N LEU A 308 9.57 9.64 -17.10
CA LEU A 308 10.39 8.80 -17.98
C LEU A 308 9.77 8.56 -19.37
N ASP A 309 8.69 9.28 -19.68
CA ASP A 309 7.92 9.22 -20.92
C ASP A 309 7.42 7.80 -21.27
N VAL A 310 6.98 7.06 -20.22
CA VAL A 310 6.34 5.75 -20.34
C VAL A 310 4.83 5.88 -20.62
N LEU A 311 4.23 7.00 -20.22
CA LEU A 311 2.82 7.30 -20.46
C LEU A 311 2.61 7.96 -21.82
N THR A 312 1.55 7.58 -22.52
CA THR A 312 1.03 8.37 -23.66
C THR A 312 0.57 9.75 -23.17
N PRO A 313 0.44 10.76 -24.07
CA PRO A 313 -0.06 12.08 -23.67
C PRO A 313 -1.42 12.04 -22.98
N ARG A 314 -2.34 11.18 -23.43
CA ARG A 314 -3.66 11.01 -22.80
C ARG A 314 -3.52 10.36 -21.43
N GLU A 315 -2.78 9.26 -21.31
CA GLU A 315 -2.53 8.62 -20.02
C GLU A 315 -1.88 9.57 -19.03
N LYS A 316 -0.90 10.40 -19.45
CA LYS A 316 -0.23 11.40 -18.61
C LYS A 316 -1.21 12.41 -18.03
N ALA A 317 -2.14 12.91 -18.84
CA ALA A 317 -3.19 13.83 -18.37
C ALA A 317 -4.13 13.15 -17.34
N MET A 318 -4.52 11.89 -17.58
CA MET A 318 -5.40 11.14 -16.68
C MET A 318 -4.70 10.71 -15.39
N ALA A 319 -3.42 10.36 -15.47
CA ALA A 319 -2.55 10.05 -14.35
C ALA A 319 -2.38 11.26 -13.43
N TYR A 320 -2.16 12.46 -13.98
CA TYR A 320 -2.16 13.70 -13.19
C TYR A 320 -3.52 13.97 -12.53
N ALA A 321 -4.62 13.77 -13.28
CA ALA A 321 -5.96 13.96 -12.75
C ALA A 321 -6.30 13.00 -11.59
N PHE A 322 -5.80 11.77 -11.64
CA PHE A 322 -5.90 10.82 -10.54
C PHE A 322 -4.94 11.17 -9.37
N SER A 323 -3.70 11.54 -9.65
CA SER A 323 -2.71 11.96 -8.65
C SER A 323 -3.18 13.16 -7.81
N SER A 324 -3.90 14.09 -8.46
CA SER A 324 -4.55 15.21 -7.79
C SER A 324 -5.66 14.75 -6.81
N ARG A 325 -6.43 13.70 -7.18
CA ARG A 325 -7.46 13.08 -6.30
C ARG A 325 -6.84 12.34 -5.12
N VAL A 326 -5.78 11.57 -5.35
CA VAL A 326 -5.03 10.89 -4.28
C VAL A 326 -4.52 11.92 -3.25
N THR A 327 -3.98 13.03 -3.73
CA THR A 327 -3.45 14.10 -2.85
C THR A 327 -4.56 14.86 -2.11
N ALA A 328 -5.68 15.18 -2.77
CA ALA A 328 -6.84 15.76 -2.10
C ALA A 328 -7.41 14.82 -1.04
N ARG A 329 -7.55 13.54 -1.38
CA ARG A 329 -8.03 12.48 -0.49
C ARG A 329 -7.16 12.30 0.75
N TYR A 330 -5.83 12.40 0.63
CA TYR A 330 -4.93 12.39 1.78
C TYR A 330 -5.37 13.41 2.83
N MET A 331 -5.70 14.63 2.41
CA MET A 331 -6.14 15.69 3.32
C MET A 331 -7.64 15.66 3.67
N ASP A 332 -8.50 15.06 2.85
CA ASP A 332 -9.95 15.03 3.04
C ASP A 332 -10.44 13.81 3.84
N PHE A 333 -9.71 12.71 3.80
CA PHE A 333 -10.14 11.43 4.37
C PHE A 333 -9.15 10.83 5.37
N TRP A 334 -7.84 10.90 5.06
CA TRP A 334 -6.81 10.27 5.89
C TRP A 334 -6.32 11.18 7.02
N PHE A 335 -6.17 12.47 6.75
CA PHE A 335 -5.81 13.44 7.78
C PHE A 335 -6.97 13.67 8.74
N ASP A 336 -6.74 13.47 10.04
CA ASP A 336 -7.68 13.77 11.10
C ASP A 336 -7.25 15.05 11.84
N PRO A 337 -8.00 16.16 11.69
CA PRO A 337 -7.68 17.43 12.36
C PRO A 337 -7.67 17.34 13.88
N LYS A 338 -8.44 16.42 14.50
CA LYS A 338 -8.45 16.25 15.97
C LYS A 338 -7.18 15.59 16.45
N MET A 339 -6.66 14.61 15.69
CA MET A 339 -5.38 13.98 15.97
C MET A 339 -4.20 14.89 15.59
N GLY A 340 -4.41 15.85 14.68
CA GLY A 340 -3.34 16.61 14.04
C GLY A 340 -2.41 15.71 13.22
N SER A 341 -2.94 14.60 12.69
CA SER A 341 -2.17 13.50 12.15
C SER A 341 -2.94 12.78 11.04
N VAL A 342 -2.23 12.12 10.14
CA VAL A 342 -2.80 11.01 9.37
C VAL A 342 -3.36 9.94 10.32
N ASN A 343 -4.52 9.39 9.99
CA ASN A 343 -5.21 8.40 10.80
C ASN A 343 -5.26 7.03 10.10
N LEU A 344 -4.41 6.12 10.57
CA LEU A 344 -4.34 4.73 10.11
C LEU A 344 -4.89 3.72 11.13
N TRP A 345 -5.33 4.18 12.31
CA TRP A 345 -5.48 3.34 13.51
C TRP A 345 -6.79 3.55 14.29
N GLU A 346 -7.42 4.71 14.15
CA GLU A 346 -8.60 5.09 14.89
C GLU A 346 -9.85 5.08 13.98
N HIS A 347 -11.03 5.30 14.57
CA HIS A 347 -12.32 5.33 13.87
C HIS A 347 -12.60 4.05 13.07
N GLY A 348 -12.30 2.91 13.69
CA GLY A 348 -12.48 1.58 13.09
C GLY A 348 -11.45 1.22 12.00
N ARG A 349 -10.43 2.04 11.78
CA ARG A 349 -9.32 1.71 10.88
C ARG A 349 -8.27 0.86 11.59
N ARG A 350 -7.63 -0.04 10.85
CA ARG A 350 -6.47 -0.78 11.32
C ARG A 350 -5.56 -1.12 10.14
N THR A 351 -4.33 -0.62 10.20
CA THR A 351 -3.20 -1.10 9.39
C THR A 351 -2.49 -2.26 10.09
N ASP A 352 -1.47 -2.80 9.43
CA ASP A 352 -0.64 -3.87 9.99
C ASP A 352 0.07 -3.44 11.28
N GLU A 353 0.36 -4.39 12.18
CA GLU A 353 1.07 -4.12 13.43
C GLU A 353 2.45 -3.46 13.22
N TYR A 354 3.11 -3.74 12.10
CA TYR A 354 4.38 -3.12 11.75
C TYR A 354 4.25 -1.61 11.52
N ARG A 355 3.10 -1.11 11.06
CA ARG A 355 2.77 0.32 10.97
C ARG A 355 1.89 0.81 12.10
N GLY A 356 2.00 0.22 13.29
CA GLY A 356 1.19 0.61 14.45
C GLY A 356 1.35 2.08 14.88
N LYS A 357 0.42 2.55 15.72
CA LYS A 357 0.33 3.95 16.19
C LYS A 357 1.60 4.46 16.90
N HIS A 358 2.46 3.55 17.37
CA HIS A 358 3.78 3.89 17.90
C HIS A 358 4.65 4.65 16.88
N ARG A 359 4.42 4.51 15.57
CA ARG A 359 5.14 5.23 14.50
C ARG A 359 4.49 6.54 14.06
N ILE A 360 3.54 7.09 14.81
CA ILE A 360 2.66 8.18 14.35
C ILE A 360 3.39 9.37 13.72
N LEU A 361 4.44 9.89 14.35
CA LEU A 361 5.22 11.00 13.78
C LEU A 361 5.92 10.57 12.48
N GLY A 362 6.58 9.41 12.50
CA GLY A 362 7.25 8.87 11.32
C GLY A 362 6.30 8.68 10.15
N GLU A 363 5.12 8.10 10.36
CA GLU A 363 4.14 7.87 9.29
C GLU A 363 3.63 9.18 8.66
N ASN A 364 3.41 10.24 9.46
CA ASN A 364 3.07 11.56 8.92
C ASN A 364 4.18 12.09 7.99
N LEU A 365 5.43 12.02 8.44
CA LEU A 365 6.55 12.58 7.69
C LEU A 365 6.84 11.78 6.41
N SER A 366 6.82 10.45 6.46
CA SER A 366 7.08 9.63 5.28
C SER A 366 5.96 9.73 4.24
N LEU A 367 4.69 9.74 4.65
CA LEU A 367 3.57 9.89 3.72
C LEU A 367 3.52 11.30 3.13
N ALA A 368 3.71 12.34 3.95
CA ALA A 368 3.76 13.72 3.46
C ALA A 368 4.86 13.90 2.40
N ARG A 369 6.05 13.34 2.65
CA ARG A 369 7.16 13.34 1.67
C ARG A 369 6.69 12.81 0.31
N GLN A 370 5.98 11.68 0.27
CA GLN A 370 5.54 11.06 -0.99
C GLN A 370 4.70 12.00 -1.84
N HIS A 371 3.82 12.80 -1.24
CA HIS A 371 3.04 13.81 -1.96
C HIS A 371 3.88 15.03 -2.39
N ILE A 372 4.82 15.46 -1.55
CA ILE A 372 5.66 16.64 -1.82
C ILE A 372 6.55 16.40 -3.05
N TYR A 373 7.33 15.33 -3.05
CA TYR A 373 8.32 15.11 -4.11
C TYR A 373 7.63 14.75 -5.44
N THR A 374 6.53 14.00 -5.41
CA THR A 374 5.76 13.69 -6.63
C THR A 374 5.06 14.93 -7.19
N SER A 375 4.54 15.82 -6.33
CA SER A 375 4.03 17.12 -6.78
C SER A 375 5.12 17.98 -7.42
N ALA A 376 6.35 17.97 -6.90
CA ALA A 376 7.46 18.68 -7.49
C ALA A 376 7.77 18.16 -8.90
N ILE A 377 7.79 16.84 -9.10
CA ILE A 377 7.98 16.24 -10.43
C ILE A 377 6.85 16.63 -11.40
N TRP A 378 5.58 16.60 -10.97
CA TRP A 378 4.48 17.06 -11.83
C TRP A 378 4.60 18.55 -12.19
N ASN A 379 5.05 19.39 -11.26
CA ASN A 379 5.32 20.80 -11.53
C ASN A 379 6.40 20.96 -12.60
N GLU A 380 7.50 20.22 -12.52
CA GLU A 380 8.56 20.20 -13.56
C GLU A 380 8.04 19.76 -14.92
N LEU A 381 7.06 18.85 -14.95
CA LEU A 381 6.41 18.39 -16.17
C LEU A 381 5.36 19.38 -16.72
N GLY A 382 5.26 20.58 -16.15
CA GLY A 382 4.37 21.64 -16.62
C GLY A 382 2.93 21.54 -16.10
N PHE A 383 2.69 20.80 -15.03
CA PHE A 383 1.36 20.65 -14.43
C PHE A 383 1.11 21.56 -13.21
N LYS A 384 2.06 22.43 -12.85
CA LYS A 384 1.85 23.39 -11.76
C LYS A 384 0.62 24.25 -12.05
N ASP A 385 -0.28 24.36 -11.07
CA ASP A 385 -1.56 25.09 -11.14
C ASP A 385 -2.50 24.63 -12.26
N LYS A 386 -2.17 23.55 -12.98
CA LYS A 386 -3.01 23.02 -14.04
C LYS A 386 -4.20 22.30 -13.44
N ALA A 387 -5.39 22.71 -13.88
CA ALA A 387 -6.62 22.02 -13.52
C ALA A 387 -6.57 20.56 -14.04
N PRO A 388 -6.94 19.57 -13.20
CA PRO A 388 -7.19 18.20 -13.64
C PRO A 388 -8.18 18.14 -14.80
N ASP A 389 -7.92 17.27 -15.77
CA ASP A 389 -8.72 17.17 -17.00
C ASP A 389 -10.19 16.84 -16.66
N PRO A 390 -11.18 17.66 -17.08
CA PRO A 390 -12.59 17.45 -16.78
C PRO A 390 -13.17 16.20 -17.46
N GLY A 391 -12.54 15.71 -18.53
CA GLY A 391 -12.90 14.48 -19.23
C GLY A 391 -12.44 13.20 -18.51
N TYR A 392 -11.88 13.31 -17.30
CA TYR A 392 -11.40 12.16 -16.52
C TYR A 392 -12.50 11.11 -16.25
N ALA A 393 -13.68 11.55 -15.80
CA ALA A 393 -14.79 10.63 -15.51
C ALA A 393 -15.27 9.87 -16.76
N ALA A 394 -15.47 10.59 -17.87
CA ALA A 394 -15.83 9.96 -19.15
C ALA A 394 -14.73 9.01 -19.65
N TRP A 395 -13.46 9.36 -19.44
CA TRP A 395 -12.35 8.48 -19.82
C TRP A 395 -12.32 7.19 -18.98
N LEU A 396 -12.63 7.25 -17.68
CA LEU A 396 -12.75 6.06 -16.85
C LEU A 396 -13.79 5.05 -17.38
N ASP A 397 -14.80 5.53 -18.12
CA ASP A 397 -15.80 4.66 -18.75
C ASP A 397 -15.29 3.97 -20.01
N THR A 398 -14.27 4.55 -20.66
CA THR A 398 -13.59 3.95 -21.84
C THR A 398 -12.58 2.86 -21.46
N LEU A 399 -12.15 2.82 -20.20
CA LEU A 399 -11.22 1.78 -19.73
C LEU A 399 -11.85 0.38 -19.85
N PRO A 400 -11.03 -0.66 -20.11
CA PRO A 400 -11.51 -2.03 -20.16
C PRO A 400 -12.30 -2.38 -18.91
N LYS A 401 -13.51 -2.92 -19.10
CA LYS A 401 -14.33 -3.40 -17.98
C LYS A 401 -13.73 -4.63 -17.30
N ARG A 402 -12.79 -5.30 -17.98
CA ARG A 402 -12.11 -6.52 -17.55
C ARG A 402 -10.65 -6.48 -17.98
N ARG A 403 -9.75 -6.91 -17.11
CA ARG A 403 -8.33 -7.07 -17.42
C ARG A 403 -7.77 -8.24 -16.62
N VAL A 404 -7.05 -9.13 -17.28
CA VAL A 404 -6.25 -10.16 -16.63
C VAL A 404 -4.79 -9.72 -16.68
N THR A 405 -4.11 -9.71 -15.53
CA THR A 405 -2.68 -9.46 -15.44
C THR A 405 -2.01 -10.66 -14.79
N TRP A 406 -1.06 -11.27 -15.49
CA TRP A 406 -0.28 -12.40 -15.00
C TRP A 406 0.97 -11.91 -14.28
N PHE A 407 1.30 -12.56 -13.18
CA PHE A 407 2.51 -12.36 -12.40
C PHE A 407 3.50 -13.53 -12.56
N ALA A 408 2.97 -14.75 -12.66
CA ALA A 408 3.74 -15.96 -12.91
C ALA A 408 2.85 -17.03 -13.54
N ARG A 409 3.44 -17.93 -14.33
CA ARG A 409 2.80 -19.13 -14.87
C ARG A 409 3.74 -20.31 -14.74
N GLY A 410 3.19 -21.52 -14.62
CA GLY A 410 3.97 -22.75 -14.53
C GLY A 410 3.36 -23.74 -13.54
N GLU A 411 4.17 -24.21 -12.59
CA GLU A 411 3.70 -25.11 -11.52
C GLU A 411 2.58 -24.47 -10.71
N HIS A 412 2.74 -23.18 -10.40
CA HIS A 412 1.76 -22.38 -9.69
C HIS A 412 1.50 -21.09 -10.46
N ASP A 413 0.24 -20.91 -10.87
CA ASP A 413 -0.20 -19.73 -11.60
C ASP A 413 -0.46 -18.58 -10.61
N ARG A 414 -0.05 -17.36 -10.99
CA ARG A 414 -0.25 -16.13 -10.21
C ARG A 414 -0.77 -15.04 -11.12
N LEU A 415 -1.91 -14.45 -10.77
CA LEU A 415 -2.53 -13.40 -11.57
C LEU A 415 -3.47 -12.53 -10.73
N VAL A 416 -3.93 -11.43 -11.32
CA VAL A 416 -5.10 -10.69 -10.83
C VAL A 416 -6.08 -10.47 -11.97
N VAL A 417 -7.37 -10.73 -11.69
CA VAL A 417 -8.47 -10.33 -12.56
C VAL A 417 -9.05 -9.02 -12.04
N THR A 418 -9.08 -8.01 -12.89
CA THR A 418 -9.57 -6.66 -12.58
C THR A 418 -10.89 -6.46 -13.28
N LEU A 419 -11.91 -6.00 -12.56
CA LEU A 419 -13.23 -5.69 -13.10
C LEU A 419 -13.61 -4.26 -12.78
N ARG A 420 -14.29 -3.61 -13.72
CA ARG A 420 -14.98 -2.34 -13.50
C ARG A 420 -16.48 -2.55 -13.62
N ASP A 421 -17.20 -2.38 -12.53
CA ASP A 421 -18.66 -2.49 -12.50
C ASP A 421 -19.28 -1.30 -11.77
N ARG A 422 -20.12 -0.53 -12.47
CA ARG A 422 -20.84 0.66 -11.94
C ARG A 422 -19.96 1.62 -11.12
N GLY A 423 -18.73 1.87 -11.59
CA GLY A 423 -17.77 2.75 -10.91
C GLY A 423 -16.97 2.10 -9.78
N ARG A 424 -17.20 0.82 -9.48
CA ARG A 424 -16.33 0.01 -8.61
C ARG A 424 -15.19 -0.61 -9.39
N VAL A 425 -14.07 -0.75 -8.72
CA VAL A 425 -12.97 -1.61 -9.12
C VAL A 425 -12.99 -2.82 -8.21
N ILE A 426 -12.99 -4.01 -8.81
CA ILE A 426 -12.92 -5.29 -8.10
C ILE A 426 -11.67 -6.02 -8.59
N GLY A 427 -10.76 -6.31 -7.66
CA GLY A 427 -9.60 -7.16 -7.90
C GLY A 427 -9.85 -8.56 -7.37
N LEU A 428 -9.67 -9.59 -8.18
CA LEU A 428 -9.59 -10.98 -7.75
C LEU A 428 -8.15 -11.45 -7.94
N PRO A 429 -7.27 -11.26 -6.93
CA PRO A 429 -5.93 -11.81 -6.95
C PRO A 429 -6.01 -13.34 -6.75
N ILE A 430 -5.28 -14.08 -7.57
CA ILE A 430 -4.94 -15.49 -7.37
C ILE A 430 -3.43 -15.48 -7.11
N ILE A 431 -3.07 -15.29 -5.85
CA ILE A 431 -1.71 -15.08 -5.36
C ILE A 431 -1.48 -15.91 -4.10
N ASN A 432 -0.28 -15.83 -3.50
CA ASN A 432 0.04 -16.47 -2.23
C ASN A 432 0.65 -15.44 -1.27
N GLY A 433 0.39 -15.53 0.03
CA GLY A 433 1.09 -14.71 1.02
C GLY A 433 2.53 -15.17 1.29
N GLY A 434 2.89 -16.41 0.94
CA GLY A 434 4.22 -16.96 1.18
C GLY A 434 4.57 -17.00 2.66
N LYS A 435 5.86 -17.05 2.97
CA LYS A 435 6.35 -17.09 4.35
C LYS A 435 5.82 -15.90 5.15
N SER A 436 5.33 -16.21 6.35
CA SER A 436 4.73 -15.35 7.38
C SER A 436 3.37 -14.74 7.06
N GLN A 437 2.88 -14.80 5.82
CA GLN A 437 1.66 -14.08 5.42
C GLN A 437 0.61 -14.95 4.74
N HIS A 438 0.89 -16.21 4.43
CA HIS A 438 -0.03 -17.09 3.71
C HIS A 438 -1.40 -17.25 4.40
N GLU A 439 -1.44 -17.23 5.73
CA GLU A 439 -2.68 -17.34 6.51
C GLU A 439 -3.44 -16.02 6.62
N ASN A 440 -2.88 -14.89 6.19
CA ASN A 440 -3.52 -13.59 6.36
C ASN A 440 -4.50 -13.26 5.23
N THR A 441 -5.70 -12.83 5.62
CA THR A 441 -6.83 -12.53 4.73
C THR A 441 -6.54 -11.56 3.57
N PRO A 442 -5.58 -10.61 3.62
CA PRO A 442 -5.27 -9.76 2.47
C PRO A 442 -4.63 -10.49 1.28
N TYR A 443 -4.15 -11.72 1.47
CA TYR A 443 -3.54 -12.56 0.44
C TYR A 443 -4.45 -13.71 -0.02
N TYR A 444 -5.66 -13.81 0.53
CA TYR A 444 -6.60 -14.86 0.16
C TYR A 444 -7.04 -14.70 -1.30
N PRO A 445 -7.23 -15.80 -2.05
CA PRO A 445 -7.73 -15.75 -3.41
C PRO A 445 -9.23 -15.44 -3.45
N ILE A 446 -9.63 -14.25 -2.99
CA ILE A 446 -10.98 -13.72 -2.90
C ILE A 446 -11.08 -12.35 -3.60
N PRO A 447 -12.28 -11.86 -3.96
CA PRO A 447 -12.40 -10.52 -4.52
C PRO A 447 -12.21 -9.43 -3.46
N PHE A 448 -11.59 -8.32 -3.85
CA PHE A 448 -11.37 -7.12 -3.05
C PHE A 448 -11.92 -5.89 -3.79
N SER A 449 -12.51 -4.97 -3.04
CA SER A 449 -13.05 -3.71 -3.54
C SER A 449 -13.26 -2.76 -2.35
N PRO A 450 -12.59 -1.59 -2.30
CA PRO A 450 -12.64 -0.69 -1.15
C PRO A 450 -14.07 -0.38 -0.68
N GLY A 451 -14.29 -0.48 0.63
CA GLY A 451 -15.60 -0.30 1.29
C GLY A 451 -16.68 -1.34 0.97
N MET A 452 -16.35 -2.41 0.23
CA MET A 452 -17.28 -3.52 -0.04
C MET A 452 -16.71 -4.87 0.35
N LEU A 453 -15.48 -5.17 -0.09
CA LEU A 453 -14.77 -6.43 0.17
C LEU A 453 -13.31 -6.11 0.51
N ALA A 454 -12.84 -6.58 1.67
CA ALA A 454 -11.50 -6.29 2.14
C ALA A 454 -10.94 -7.47 2.95
N GLY A 455 -9.62 -7.44 3.15
CA GLY A 455 -8.93 -8.22 4.17
C GLY A 455 -8.64 -7.37 5.41
N VAL A 456 -8.39 -8.05 6.53
CA VAL A 456 -7.82 -7.47 7.75
C VAL A 456 -6.32 -7.76 7.74
N ALA A 457 -5.49 -6.72 7.85
CA ALA A 457 -4.04 -6.78 7.62
C ALA A 457 -3.34 -8.00 8.25
N ASP A 458 -3.65 -8.31 9.50
CA ASP A 458 -3.10 -9.45 10.26
C ASP A 458 -4.21 -10.48 10.64
N GLY A 459 -5.35 -10.49 9.94
CA GLY A 459 -6.47 -11.38 10.25
C GLY A 459 -6.36 -12.75 9.58
N GLU A 460 -6.75 -13.82 10.28
CA GLU A 460 -6.60 -15.23 9.85
C GLU A 460 -7.93 -16.03 9.85
N PHE A 461 -9.05 -15.31 9.88
CA PHE A 461 -10.38 -15.93 9.86
C PHE A 461 -10.76 -16.34 8.42
N PRO A 462 -11.63 -17.35 8.22
CA PRO A 462 -11.92 -17.97 6.92
C PRO A 462 -12.81 -17.08 6.02
N GLN A 463 -12.35 -15.86 5.74
CA GLN A 463 -13.05 -14.85 4.95
C GLN A 463 -13.28 -15.36 3.52
N LEU A 464 -14.54 -15.65 3.19
CA LEU A 464 -15.03 -16.10 1.88
C LEU A 464 -14.37 -17.37 1.32
N LEU A 465 -13.64 -18.12 2.15
CA LEU A 465 -12.98 -19.38 1.80
C LEU A 465 -13.41 -20.49 2.76
N PRO A 466 -13.78 -21.68 2.26
CA PRO A 466 -14.01 -22.82 3.13
C PRO A 466 -12.70 -23.32 3.73
N ARG A 467 -12.66 -23.47 5.06
CA ARG A 467 -11.59 -24.13 5.81
C ARG A 467 -12.06 -25.50 6.26
N LEU A 468 -11.25 -26.54 6.02
CA LEU A 468 -11.52 -27.90 6.45
C LEU A 468 -10.73 -28.19 7.72
N THR A 469 -11.41 -28.60 8.80
CA THR A 469 -10.75 -29.18 9.98
C THR A 469 -10.90 -30.69 9.91
N LEU A 470 -9.78 -31.42 9.87
CA LEU A 470 -9.76 -32.88 9.82
C LEU A 470 -9.87 -33.51 11.22
N ALA A 471 -10.11 -34.82 11.28
CA ALA A 471 -10.25 -35.53 12.55
C ALA A 471 -8.99 -35.46 13.45
N ASP A 472 -7.80 -35.36 12.84
CA ASP A 472 -6.52 -35.20 13.54
C ASP A 472 -6.25 -33.76 14.01
N GLY A 473 -7.16 -32.81 13.75
CA GLY A 473 -7.01 -31.40 14.10
C GLY A 473 -6.30 -30.55 13.04
N SER A 474 -5.78 -31.14 11.97
CA SER A 474 -5.20 -30.39 10.85
C SER A 474 -6.24 -29.47 10.22
N ARG A 475 -5.84 -28.23 9.89
CA ARG A 475 -6.69 -27.26 9.20
C ARG A 475 -6.16 -27.04 7.79
N LEU A 476 -6.99 -27.29 6.78
CA LEU A 476 -6.65 -27.18 5.37
C LEU A 476 -7.47 -26.08 4.69
N THR A 477 -6.81 -25.20 3.93
CA THR A 477 -7.47 -24.08 3.22
C THR A 477 -6.90 -23.90 1.80
N PRO A 478 -7.71 -23.54 0.80
CA PRO A 478 -7.25 -23.35 -0.58
C PRO A 478 -6.54 -22.01 -0.79
N LEU A 479 -5.28 -21.88 -0.32
CA LEU A 479 -4.53 -20.62 -0.32
C LEU A 479 -3.40 -20.56 -1.36
N ALA A 480 -2.43 -21.48 -1.32
CA ALA A 480 -1.14 -21.27 -2.00
C ALA A 480 -0.97 -21.94 -3.39
N TYR A 481 -1.58 -23.10 -3.63
CA TYR A 481 -1.15 -24.00 -4.72
C TYR A 481 -2.01 -23.93 -6.00
N ALA A 482 -2.50 -22.73 -6.36
CA ALA A 482 -3.33 -22.54 -7.56
C ALA A 482 -2.55 -22.85 -8.84
N ARG A 483 -3.15 -23.64 -9.74
CA ARG A 483 -2.60 -23.99 -11.05
C ARG A 483 -3.71 -24.06 -12.11
N ASN A 484 -3.28 -24.06 -13.38
CA ASN A 484 -4.17 -24.21 -14.53
C ASN A 484 -5.30 -23.18 -14.55
N VAL A 485 -4.98 -21.93 -14.19
CA VAL A 485 -5.98 -20.86 -14.14
C VAL A 485 -6.46 -20.55 -15.55
N LYS A 486 -7.79 -20.52 -15.73
CA LYS A 486 -8.46 -20.13 -16.96
C LYS A 486 -9.40 -18.98 -16.67
N VAL A 487 -9.35 -17.96 -17.51
CA VAL A 487 -10.28 -16.83 -17.50
C VAL A 487 -11.04 -16.82 -18.81
N THR A 488 -12.36 -16.87 -18.76
CA THR A 488 -13.23 -16.89 -19.94
C THR A 488 -14.30 -15.83 -19.82
N GLU A 489 -14.56 -15.11 -20.91
CA GLU A 489 -15.62 -14.11 -20.97
C GLU A 489 -16.86 -14.68 -21.68
N GLN A 490 -18.04 -14.44 -21.09
CA GLN A 490 -19.33 -14.85 -21.63
C GLN A 490 -20.33 -13.70 -21.50
N GLY A 491 -20.39 -12.84 -22.54
CA GLY A 491 -21.22 -11.63 -22.52
C GLY A 491 -20.79 -10.68 -21.40
N ALA A 492 -21.71 -10.38 -20.47
CA ALA A 492 -21.44 -9.55 -19.30
C ALA A 492 -20.67 -10.28 -18.17
N ARG A 493 -20.43 -11.60 -18.28
CA ARG A 493 -19.83 -12.42 -17.22
C ARG A 493 -18.36 -12.71 -17.48
N THR A 494 -17.56 -12.72 -16.42
CA THR A 494 -16.20 -13.28 -16.40
C THR A 494 -16.19 -14.52 -15.53
N ILE A 495 -15.72 -15.63 -16.07
CA ILE A 495 -15.60 -16.91 -15.38
C ILE A 495 -14.12 -17.19 -15.14
N VAL A 496 -13.72 -17.42 -13.89
CA VAL A 496 -12.35 -17.78 -13.52
C VAL A 496 -12.38 -19.17 -12.92
N THR A 497 -11.65 -20.12 -13.50
CA THR A 497 -11.54 -21.48 -12.96
C THR A 497 -10.10 -21.85 -12.73
N TYR A 498 -9.82 -22.55 -11.65
CA TYR A 498 -8.50 -23.09 -11.37
C TYR A 498 -8.61 -24.30 -10.45
N GLU A 499 -7.50 -25.01 -10.30
CA GLU A 499 -7.42 -26.17 -9.41
C GLU A 499 -6.25 -26.04 -8.45
N GLN A 500 -6.35 -26.76 -7.35
CA GLN A 500 -5.28 -26.96 -6.39
C GLN A 500 -5.27 -28.45 -6.07
N THR A 501 -4.20 -29.14 -6.46
CA THR A 501 -4.03 -30.57 -6.16
C THR A 501 -3.68 -30.82 -4.69
N GLN A 502 -3.26 -29.76 -4.00
CA GLN A 502 -2.93 -29.72 -2.58
C GLN A 502 -3.55 -28.48 -1.94
N LEU A 503 -3.96 -28.60 -0.68
CA LEU A 503 -4.38 -27.47 0.14
C LEU A 503 -3.22 -27.01 1.03
N ASP A 504 -3.35 -25.79 1.54
CA ASP A 504 -2.42 -25.25 2.51
C ASP A 504 -2.78 -25.70 3.93
N ARG A 505 -1.82 -26.29 4.64
CA ARG A 505 -1.97 -26.72 6.02
C ARG A 505 -1.55 -25.60 6.97
N LEU A 506 -2.55 -25.04 7.66
CA LEU A 506 -2.38 -23.90 8.56
C LEU A 506 -1.63 -24.27 9.85
N GLY A 507 -1.06 -23.26 10.50
CA GLY A 507 -0.31 -23.33 11.77
C GLY A 507 1.21 -23.25 11.63
N ALA A 508 1.73 -22.95 10.45
CA ALA A 508 3.17 -22.90 10.18
C ALA A 508 3.58 -21.55 9.56
N SER A 509 4.85 -21.19 9.70
CA SER A 509 5.36 -19.91 9.18
C SER A 509 5.41 -19.82 7.66
N ALA A 510 5.22 -20.92 6.92
CA ALA A 510 5.22 -20.94 5.45
C ALA A 510 4.16 -21.92 4.96
N PRO A 511 3.67 -21.78 3.72
CA PRO A 511 2.71 -22.73 3.15
C PRO A 511 3.22 -24.17 3.22
N ILE A 512 2.37 -25.08 3.70
CA ILE A 512 2.68 -26.52 3.72
C ILE A 512 1.65 -27.27 2.90
N ALA A 513 2.11 -27.94 1.85
CA ALA A 513 1.25 -28.69 0.96
C ALA A 513 0.69 -29.94 1.63
N ASP A 514 -0.62 -30.13 1.52
CA ASP A 514 -1.33 -31.31 2.00
C ASP A 514 -2.25 -31.85 0.90
N ASP A 515 -2.03 -33.12 0.51
CA ASP A 515 -2.68 -33.75 -0.64
C ASP A 515 -3.92 -34.58 -0.28
N ARG A 516 -4.36 -34.55 0.99
CA ARG A 516 -5.56 -35.29 1.43
C ARG A 516 -6.83 -34.79 0.75
N PHE A 517 -6.82 -33.54 0.30
CA PHE A 517 -7.88 -32.95 -0.52
C PHE A 517 -7.29 -32.18 -1.69
N SER A 518 -7.94 -32.28 -2.83
CA SER A 518 -7.81 -31.30 -3.92
C SER A 518 -9.06 -30.43 -4.00
N VAL A 519 -8.96 -29.27 -4.65
CA VAL A 519 -10.12 -28.41 -4.92
C VAL A 519 -10.12 -27.91 -6.35
N ARG A 520 -11.30 -27.86 -6.96
CA ARG A 520 -11.57 -27.05 -8.15
C ARG A 520 -12.39 -25.84 -7.75
N THR A 521 -11.86 -24.66 -8.03
CA THR A 521 -12.54 -23.39 -7.74
C THR A 521 -13.12 -22.81 -9.02
N THR A 522 -14.33 -22.27 -8.95
CA THR A 522 -14.97 -21.49 -10.03
C THR A 522 -15.54 -20.20 -9.48
N TYR A 523 -15.06 -19.08 -9.99
CA TYR A 523 -15.69 -17.78 -9.83
C TYR A 523 -16.54 -17.43 -11.05
N VAL A 524 -17.72 -16.87 -10.81
CA VAL A 524 -18.53 -16.19 -11.82
C VAL A 524 -18.74 -14.76 -11.36
N LEU A 525 -18.22 -13.83 -12.15
CA LEU A 525 -18.20 -12.41 -11.87
C LEU A 525 -19.14 -11.74 -12.88
N ALA A 526 -20.27 -11.23 -12.39
CA ALA A 526 -21.30 -10.59 -13.19
C ALA A 526 -21.61 -9.18 -12.64
N PRO A 527 -22.23 -8.29 -13.42
CA PRO A 527 -22.64 -6.99 -12.92
C PRO A 527 -23.55 -7.13 -11.69
N GLY A 528 -23.17 -6.51 -10.57
CA GLY A 528 -23.89 -6.56 -9.29
C GLY A 528 -23.92 -7.93 -8.60
N LYS A 529 -23.17 -8.94 -9.08
CA LYS A 529 -23.15 -10.28 -8.47
C LYS A 529 -21.81 -11.00 -8.61
N ILE A 530 -21.30 -11.54 -7.51
CA ILE A 530 -20.14 -12.45 -7.51
C ILE A 530 -20.57 -13.78 -6.91
N SER A 531 -20.16 -14.89 -7.52
CA SER A 531 -20.30 -16.21 -6.92
C SER A 531 -19.01 -17.01 -7.01
N ARG A 532 -18.76 -17.82 -5.98
CA ARG A 532 -17.68 -18.81 -5.91
C ARG A 532 -18.28 -20.19 -5.66
N THR A 533 -17.72 -21.20 -6.31
CA THR A 533 -17.99 -22.61 -6.04
C THR A 533 -16.67 -23.34 -5.88
N ASP A 534 -16.52 -24.04 -4.76
CA ASP A 534 -15.41 -24.93 -4.47
C ASP A 534 -15.91 -26.38 -4.47
N VAL A 535 -15.27 -27.24 -5.26
CA VAL A 535 -15.51 -28.68 -5.27
C VAL A 535 -14.28 -29.38 -4.71
N PHE A 536 -14.35 -29.76 -3.44
CA PHE A 536 -13.29 -30.49 -2.75
C PHE A 536 -13.40 -31.98 -3.03
N THR A 537 -12.30 -32.60 -3.44
CA THR A 537 -12.25 -34.05 -3.71
C THR A 537 -11.29 -34.71 -2.71
N PRO A 538 -11.78 -35.59 -1.82
CA PRO A 538 -10.94 -36.29 -0.86
C PRO A 538 -10.08 -37.37 -1.54
N LYS A 539 -8.85 -37.54 -1.06
CA LYS A 539 -8.02 -38.70 -1.40
C LYS A 539 -8.45 -39.89 -0.54
N GLY A 540 -9.35 -40.72 -1.08
CA GLY A 540 -9.94 -41.84 -0.33
C GLY A 540 -10.96 -41.38 0.72
N GLY A 541 -11.23 -42.21 1.74
CA GLY A 541 -12.15 -41.89 2.82
C GLY A 541 -11.52 -40.94 3.85
N GLN A 542 -11.73 -39.64 3.70
CA GLN A 542 -11.15 -38.64 4.61
C GLN A 542 -12.17 -38.19 5.68
N PRO A 543 -11.85 -38.33 6.98
CA PRO A 543 -12.71 -37.87 8.05
C PRO A 543 -12.56 -36.35 8.27
N ILE A 544 -13.64 -35.61 8.06
CA ILE A 544 -13.72 -34.17 8.31
C ILE A 544 -14.43 -33.96 9.65
N LYS A 545 -13.82 -33.20 10.55
CA LYS A 545 -14.40 -32.78 11.83
C LYS A 545 -15.33 -31.58 11.65
N ALA A 546 -14.91 -30.58 10.87
CA ALA A 546 -15.69 -29.38 10.62
C ALA A 546 -15.34 -28.75 9.26
N VAL A 547 -16.29 -27.98 8.72
CA VAL A 547 -16.04 -27.04 7.62
C VAL A 547 -16.57 -25.69 8.04
N ASP A 548 -15.75 -24.66 7.96
CA ASP A 548 -16.11 -23.30 8.36
C ASP A 548 -15.82 -22.29 7.24
N LEU A 549 -16.68 -21.28 7.12
CA LEU A 549 -16.57 -20.15 6.21
C LEU A 549 -17.14 -18.93 6.92
N SER A 550 -16.52 -17.77 6.74
CA SER A 550 -17.01 -16.51 7.31
C SER A 550 -17.12 -15.42 6.24
N PHE A 551 -18.00 -14.46 6.47
CA PHE A 551 -18.05 -13.22 5.69
C PHE A 551 -18.24 -12.03 6.62
N ALA A 552 -17.15 -11.32 6.90
CA ALA A 552 -17.18 -10.00 7.50
C ALA A 552 -17.46 -8.95 6.40
N SER A 553 -18.40 -8.05 6.65
CA SER A 553 -18.92 -7.11 5.65
C SER A 553 -19.04 -5.69 6.20
N PHE A 554 -18.85 -4.69 5.34
CA PHE A 554 -19.17 -3.28 5.64
C PHE A 554 -20.69 -3.02 5.68
N SER A 555 -21.50 -3.94 5.14
CA SER A 555 -22.95 -3.85 5.21
C SER A 555 -23.46 -4.18 6.62
N SER A 556 -24.52 -3.51 7.06
CA SER A 556 -25.08 -3.61 8.42
C SER A 556 -26.53 -4.07 8.44
N ALA A 557 -27.07 -4.28 9.64
CA ALA A 557 -28.38 -4.87 9.89
C ALA A 557 -28.56 -6.23 9.17
N PRO A 558 -27.69 -7.23 9.47
CA PRO A 558 -27.79 -8.54 8.85
C PRO A 558 -29.01 -9.31 9.37
N SER A 559 -29.67 -10.05 8.48
CA SER A 559 -30.73 -11.00 8.84
C SER A 559 -30.50 -12.30 8.10
N THR A 560 -30.24 -13.39 8.83
CA THR A 560 -29.94 -14.71 8.26
C THR A 560 -31.08 -15.69 8.47
N LYS A 561 -31.51 -16.32 7.38
CA LYS A 561 -32.43 -17.46 7.40
C LYS A 561 -31.84 -18.60 6.59
N GLY A 562 -31.49 -19.69 7.27
CA GLY A 562 -30.79 -20.83 6.66
C GLY A 562 -29.40 -20.42 6.16
N GLY A 563 -29.14 -20.57 4.86
CA GLY A 563 -27.89 -20.17 4.22
C GLY A 563 -27.91 -18.75 3.62
N ALA A 564 -29.01 -18.01 3.70
CA ALA A 564 -29.17 -16.70 3.07
C ALA A 564 -29.19 -15.58 4.11
N THR A 565 -28.37 -14.55 3.88
CA THR A 565 -28.29 -13.32 4.67
C THR A 565 -28.65 -12.13 3.80
N THR A 566 -29.53 -11.26 4.28
CA THR A 566 -29.81 -9.94 3.70
C THR A 566 -29.27 -8.84 4.60
N TYR A 567 -28.94 -7.69 4.01
CA TYR A 567 -28.45 -6.52 4.74
C TYR A 567 -29.37 -5.33 4.53
N GLY A 568 -29.70 -4.64 5.61
CA GLY A 568 -30.51 -3.41 5.56
C GLY A 568 -29.76 -2.21 4.97
N GLN A 569 -28.44 -2.15 5.16
CA GLN A 569 -27.60 -1.01 4.73
C GLN A 569 -26.25 -1.48 4.18
N GLY A 570 -25.61 -0.61 3.39
CA GLY A 570 -24.30 -0.87 2.78
C GLY A 570 -24.37 -1.41 1.35
N ASP A 571 -23.19 -1.70 0.80
CA ASP A 571 -23.01 -2.04 -0.61
C ASP A 571 -23.42 -3.47 -0.96
N VAL A 572 -23.12 -4.43 -0.07
CA VAL A 572 -23.59 -5.81 -0.20
C VAL A 572 -25.03 -5.88 0.27
N ARG A 573 -25.91 -6.41 -0.57
CA ARG A 573 -27.35 -6.49 -0.31
C ARG A 573 -27.80 -7.88 0.14
N ALA A 574 -27.15 -8.93 -0.38
CA ALA A 574 -27.37 -10.29 0.06
C ALA A 574 -26.10 -11.14 -0.04
N PHE A 575 -26.01 -12.15 0.83
CA PHE A 575 -24.97 -13.18 0.83
C PHE A 575 -25.61 -14.54 1.08
N THR A 576 -25.49 -15.46 0.12
CA THR A 576 -26.09 -16.79 0.19
C THR A 576 -25.02 -17.85 0.11
N VAL A 577 -25.09 -18.85 0.99
CA VAL A 577 -24.19 -20.00 1.05
C VAL A 577 -24.99 -21.30 0.88
N THR A 578 -24.45 -22.21 0.08
CA THR A 578 -24.98 -23.57 -0.13
C THR A 578 -23.94 -24.59 0.37
N GLY A 579 -24.41 -25.61 1.08
CA GLY A 579 -23.58 -26.69 1.63
C GLY A 579 -23.16 -26.51 3.10
N LEU A 580 -23.51 -25.38 3.72
CA LEU A 580 -23.27 -25.03 5.13
C LEU A 580 -24.50 -24.33 5.73
N SER A 581 -24.59 -24.33 7.06
CA SER A 581 -25.60 -23.58 7.81
C SER A 581 -24.99 -22.30 8.37
N CYS A 582 -25.69 -21.17 8.25
CA CYS A 582 -25.15 -19.86 8.61
C CYS A 582 -25.92 -19.18 9.72
N LYS A 583 -25.21 -18.33 10.47
CA LYS A 583 -25.75 -17.35 11.41
C LYS A 583 -25.08 -16.00 11.14
N SER A 584 -25.72 -14.90 11.52
CA SER A 584 -25.10 -13.57 11.44
C SER A 584 -25.29 -12.79 12.72
N ARG A 585 -24.43 -11.79 12.89
CA ARG A 585 -24.48 -10.81 13.97
C ARG A 585 -23.92 -9.47 13.50
N ALA A 586 -24.33 -8.39 14.17
CA ALA A 586 -23.65 -7.11 14.05
C ALA A 586 -22.24 -7.18 14.68
N LEU A 587 -21.35 -6.34 14.19
CA LEU A 587 -20.02 -6.10 14.78
C LEU A 587 -20.02 -4.72 15.44
N GLU A 588 -19.55 -4.66 16.68
CA GLU A 588 -19.47 -3.41 17.48
C GLU A 588 -18.04 -2.86 17.48
N ASP A 589 -17.52 -2.56 16.28
CA ASP A 589 -16.15 -2.06 16.07
C ASP A 589 -15.05 -2.93 16.72
N GLU A 590 -15.20 -4.24 16.58
CA GLU A 590 -14.25 -5.24 17.08
C GLU A 590 -12.90 -5.13 16.35
N LYS A 591 -11.79 -4.98 17.10
CA LYS A 591 -10.42 -4.84 16.56
C LYS A 591 -10.02 -5.94 15.56
N ALA A 592 -10.56 -7.15 15.71
CA ALA A 592 -10.32 -8.28 14.81
C ALA A 592 -10.93 -8.10 13.40
N TYR A 593 -11.87 -7.17 13.26
CA TYR A 593 -12.64 -6.90 12.03
C TYR A 593 -12.50 -5.44 11.55
N ARG A 594 -11.47 -4.73 12.03
CA ARG A 594 -11.05 -3.43 11.51
C ARG A 594 -10.17 -3.62 10.28
N THR A 595 -10.47 -2.87 9.21
CA THR A 595 -9.70 -2.90 7.97
C THR A 595 -8.95 -1.57 7.78
N PRO A 596 -8.03 -1.44 6.81
CA PRO A 596 -7.34 -0.17 6.58
C PRO A 596 -8.27 1.00 6.24
N THR A 597 -9.44 0.75 5.67
CA THR A 597 -10.40 1.80 5.25
C THR A 597 -11.55 2.01 6.23
N GLY A 598 -11.74 1.12 7.20
CA GLY A 598 -12.81 1.22 8.21
C GLY A 598 -13.21 -0.14 8.79
N ALA A 599 -14.12 -0.14 9.76
CA ALA A 599 -14.57 -1.38 10.41
C ALA A 599 -15.65 -2.09 9.60
N PHE A 600 -15.58 -3.42 9.56
CA PHE A 600 -16.73 -4.22 9.19
C PHE A 600 -17.87 -4.02 10.22
N GLN A 601 -19.10 -4.08 9.73
CA GLN A 601 -20.32 -3.80 10.49
C GLN A 601 -21.13 -5.06 10.81
N SER A 602 -20.82 -6.18 10.14
CA SER A 602 -21.48 -7.46 10.37
C SER A 602 -20.56 -8.64 10.07
N LEU A 603 -20.90 -9.77 10.67
CA LEU A 603 -20.23 -11.05 10.45
C LEU A 603 -21.28 -12.13 10.18
N VAL A 604 -21.12 -12.85 9.08
CA VAL A 604 -21.82 -14.12 8.80
C VAL A 604 -20.84 -15.25 9.05
N GLU A 605 -21.24 -16.22 9.87
CA GLU A 605 -20.46 -17.43 10.15
C GLU A 605 -21.24 -18.65 9.68
N CYS A 606 -20.63 -19.45 8.82
CA CYS A 606 -21.22 -20.65 8.25
C CYS A 606 -20.41 -21.88 8.65
N ALA A 607 -21.10 -22.94 9.06
CA ALA A 607 -20.47 -24.17 9.54
C ALA A 607 -21.17 -25.43 9.00
N GLY A 608 -20.40 -26.51 8.91
CA GLY A 608 -20.86 -27.87 8.64
C GLY A 608 -20.21 -28.84 9.62
N GLY A 609 -20.99 -29.80 10.12
CA GLY A 609 -20.55 -30.77 11.12
C GLY A 609 -19.67 -31.90 10.59
N ALA A 610 -19.30 -32.79 11.51
CA ALA A 610 -18.44 -33.94 11.26
C ALA A 610 -19.04 -34.91 10.24
N ARG A 611 -18.20 -35.42 9.34
CA ARG A 611 -18.59 -36.35 8.27
C ARG A 611 -17.36 -37.03 7.67
N THR A 612 -17.46 -38.32 7.39
CA THR A 612 -16.48 -39.01 6.54
C THR A 612 -16.86 -38.78 5.08
N ARG A 613 -15.90 -38.34 4.26
CA ARG A 613 -16.11 -38.07 2.84
C ARG A 613 -15.37 -39.08 1.98
N SER A 614 -16.12 -39.86 1.21
CA SER A 614 -15.62 -40.68 0.10
C SER A 614 -15.88 -40.06 -1.28
N GLY A 615 -16.78 -39.09 -1.36
CA GLY A 615 -17.12 -38.35 -2.59
C GLY A 615 -16.96 -36.83 -2.42
N PRO A 616 -17.14 -36.05 -3.51
CA PRO A 616 -16.90 -34.62 -3.51
C PRO A 616 -17.74 -33.85 -2.50
N LEU A 617 -17.14 -32.83 -1.88
CA LEU A 617 -17.82 -31.82 -1.07
C LEU A 617 -17.88 -30.52 -1.87
N THR A 618 -19.09 -30.06 -2.18
CA THR A 618 -19.30 -28.77 -2.82
C THR A 618 -19.72 -27.73 -1.78
N VAL A 619 -19.01 -26.60 -1.75
CA VAL A 619 -19.41 -25.39 -1.01
C VAL A 619 -19.49 -24.25 -2.00
N SER A 620 -20.60 -23.53 -2.01
CA SER A 620 -20.80 -22.39 -2.90
C SER A 620 -21.29 -21.18 -2.12
N TRP A 621 -20.87 -20.00 -2.54
CA TRP A 621 -21.48 -18.76 -2.07
C TRP A 621 -21.73 -17.78 -3.22
N SER A 622 -22.70 -16.90 -3.03
CA SER A 622 -22.95 -15.77 -3.92
C SER A 622 -23.29 -14.52 -3.12
N LEU A 623 -22.77 -13.39 -3.56
CA LEU A 623 -23.11 -12.08 -3.02
C LEU A 623 -23.70 -11.19 -4.13
N SER A 624 -24.68 -10.37 -3.78
CA SER A 624 -25.19 -9.28 -4.63
C SER A 624 -24.81 -7.93 -4.05
N TYR A 625 -24.51 -6.99 -4.92
CA TYR A 625 -24.06 -5.64 -4.55
C TYR A 625 -24.60 -4.57 -5.51
N GLN A 626 -24.48 -3.31 -5.10
CA GLN A 626 -24.89 -2.14 -5.88
C GLN A 626 -23.73 -1.31 -6.41
#